data_AF-A0AAV3WDE9-F1
#
_entry.id   AF-A0AAV3WDE9-F1
#
_cell.length_a   1.000
_cell.length_b   1.000
_cell.length_c   1.000
_cell.angle_alpha   90.00
_cell.angle_beta   90.00
_cell.angle_gamma   90.00
#
_symmetry.space_group_name_H-M   'P 1'
#
loop_
_entity.id
_entity.type
_entity.pdbx_description
1 polymer ?
#
loop_
_entity_poly.entity_id
_entity_poly.type
_entity_poly.pdbx_seq_one_letter_code
_entity_poly.pdbx_strand_id
1 'polypeptide(L)' 'MMVATHQDDLAAARSCGLLTAYIERPFEYGAAQLKDSSPCIDNDLHATDLLNLVSLIKEKA' A
#
# COMPACT_ATOMS: atom_id res chain seq x y z
N MET A 1 7.45 -4.10 -8.58
CA MET A 1 6.33 -3.72 -7.70
C MET A 1 6.80 -2.57 -6.83
N MET A 2 6.03 -1.48 -6.76
CA MET A 2 6.22 -0.39 -5.80
C MET A 2 5.43 -0.70 -4.52
N VAL A 3 6.03 -0.45 -3.37
CA VAL A 3 5.39 -0.63 -2.06
C VAL A 3 5.47 0.69 -1.31
N ALA A 4 4.33 1.30 -1.04
CA ALA A 4 4.27 2.62 -0.42
C ALA A 4 3.03 2.77 0.45
N THR A 5 3.03 3.75 1.33
CA THR A 5 1.83 4.16 2.07
C THR A 5 1.15 5.37 1.42
N HIS A 6 1.79 6.04 0.47
CA HIS A 6 1.23 7.24 -0.19
C HIS A 6 0.59 6.85 -1.52
N GLN A 7 -0.67 7.24 -1.74
CA GLN A 7 -1.39 6.89 -2.95
C GLN A 7 -0.79 7.56 -4.20
N ASP A 8 -0.21 8.75 -4.07
CA ASP A 8 0.42 9.45 -5.20
C ASP A 8 1.64 8.69 -5.74
N ASP A 9 2.46 8.12 -4.85
CA ASP A 9 3.59 7.26 -5.24
C ASP A 9 3.11 6.01 -5.98
N LEU A 10 2.01 5.41 -5.51
CA LEU A 10 1.41 4.23 -6.14
C LEU A 10 0.76 4.59 -7.48
N ALA A 11 0.06 5.71 -7.58
CA ALA A 11 -0.51 6.20 -8.83
C ALA A 11 0.58 6.45 -9.89
N ALA A 12 1.68 7.10 -9.49
CA ALA A 12 2.84 7.30 -10.36
C ALA A 12 3.46 5.96 -10.79
N ALA A 13 3.63 5.01 -9.86
CA ALA A 13 4.14 3.68 -10.19
C ALA A 13 3.25 2.93 -11.19
N ARG A 14 1.92 2.99 -11.02
CA ARG A 14 0.95 2.40 -11.97
C ARG A 14 1.04 3.05 -13.34
N SER A 15 1.23 4.36 -13.41
CA SER A 15 1.42 5.08 -14.69
C SER A 15 2.65 4.61 -15.47
N CYS A 16 3.66 4.08 -14.75
CA CYS A 16 4.86 3.48 -15.31
C CYS A 16 4.73 1.97 -15.59
N GLY A 17 3.55 1.37 -15.37
CA GLY A 17 3.30 -0.06 -15.57
C GLY A 17 3.82 -0.98 -14.46
N LEU A 18 4.13 -0.44 -13.27
CA LEU A 18 4.53 -1.27 -12.13
C LEU A 18 3.31 -1.79 -11.37
N LEU A 19 3.40 -3.02 -10.88
CA LEU A 19 2.53 -3.51 -9.80
C LEU A 19 2.70 -2.65 -8.54
N THR A 20 1.68 -2.59 -7.70
CA THR A 20 1.59 -1.72 -6.51
C THR A 20 1.03 -2.42 -5.29
N ALA A 21 1.62 -2.13 -4.13
CA ALA A 21 1.11 -2.58 -2.85
C ALA A 21 1.05 -1.40 -1.86
N TYR A 22 -0.14 -1.15 -1.31
CA TYR A 22 -0.33 -0.20 -0.22
C TYR A 22 0.05 -0.83 1.12
N ILE A 23 0.77 -0.11 1.98
CA ILE A 23 1.01 -0.50 3.37
C ILE A 23 0.41 0.53 4.33
N GLU A 24 -0.38 0.05 5.28
CA GLU A 24 -0.96 0.91 6.31
C GLU A 24 0.11 1.54 7.21
N ARG A 25 0.02 2.86 7.37
CA ARG A 25 0.79 3.65 8.33
C ARG A 25 -0.17 4.63 9.03
N PRO A 26 -1.14 4.14 9.83
CA PRO A 26 -2.19 4.99 10.40
C PRO A 26 -1.64 6.13 11.28
N PHE A 27 -0.47 5.92 11.89
CA PHE A 27 0.20 6.90 12.75
C PHE A 27 1.35 7.64 12.06
N GLU A 28 1.41 7.67 10.72
CA GLU A 28 2.47 8.38 10.00
C GLU A 28 2.58 9.85 10.41
N TYR A 29 1.44 10.51 10.60
CA TYR A 29 1.36 11.91 11.06
C TYR A 29 1.18 12.03 12.59
N GLY A 30 1.34 10.93 13.32
CA GLY A 30 1.15 10.86 14.77
C GLY A 30 -0.30 10.58 15.20
N ALA A 31 -0.48 10.27 16.49
CA ALA A 31 -1.78 9.86 17.03
C ALA A 31 -2.86 10.96 17.01
N ALA A 32 -2.47 12.22 16.87
CA ALA A 32 -3.40 13.36 16.77
C ALA A 32 -4.05 13.49 15.38
N GLN A 33 -3.45 12.87 14.35
CA GLN A 33 -3.94 12.92 12.99
C GLN A 33 -3.73 11.54 12.34
N LEU A 34 -4.75 10.69 12.43
CA LEU A 34 -4.72 9.41 11.74
C LEU A 34 -4.75 9.62 10.24
N LYS A 35 -3.86 8.92 9.55
CA LYS A 35 -3.86 8.87 8.10
C LYS A 35 -5.01 7.99 7.60
N ASP A 36 -5.71 8.45 6.57
CA ASP A 36 -6.68 7.62 5.86
C ASP A 36 -5.99 6.43 5.20
N SER A 37 -6.36 5.23 5.64
CA SER A 37 -5.87 3.96 5.13
C SER A 37 -6.93 3.20 4.34
N SER A 38 -7.93 3.90 3.80
CA SER A 38 -8.96 3.29 2.96
C SER A 38 -8.33 2.59 1.75
N PRO A 39 -8.77 1.36 1.43
CA PRO A 39 -8.30 0.65 0.25
C PRO A 39 -8.58 1.41 -1.03
N CYS A 40 -7.64 1.35 -1.97
CA CYS A 40 -7.82 1.84 -3.33
C CYS A 40 -7.89 0.62 -4.26
N ILE A 41 -9.03 0.43 -4.95
CA ILE A 41 -9.30 -0.73 -5.84
C ILE A 41 -8.27 -0.88 -6.97
N ASP A 42 -7.60 0.22 -7.24
CA ASP A 42 -6.67 0.51 -8.28
C ASP A 42 -5.25 -0.03 -7.98
N ASN A 43 -4.96 -0.35 -6.72
CA ASN A 43 -3.72 -0.99 -6.28
C ASN A 43 -3.85 -2.52 -6.30
N ASP A 44 -2.77 -3.24 -6.59
CA ASP A 44 -2.82 -4.71 -6.72
C ASP A 44 -2.95 -5.43 -5.38
N LEU A 45 -2.40 -4.83 -4.32
CA LEU A 45 -2.38 -5.35 -2.95
C LEU A 45 -2.57 -4.23 -1.92
N HIS A 46 -3.22 -4.58 -0.81
CA HIS A 46 -3.35 -3.73 0.37
C HIS A 46 -2.95 -4.55 1.58
N ALA A 47 -1.97 -4.09 2.34
CA ALA A 47 -1.41 -4.82 3.46
C ALA A 47 -1.35 -3.96 4.73
N THR A 48 -1.56 -4.58 5.89
CA THR A 48 -1.46 -3.89 7.20
C THR A 48 -0.01 -3.61 7.60
N ASP A 49 0.92 -4.45 7.14
CA ASP A 49 2.35 -4.34 7.39
C ASP A 49 3.15 -5.17 6.36
N LEU A 50 4.48 -5.16 6.49
CA LEU A 50 5.37 -5.88 5.57
C LEU A 50 5.24 -7.41 5.67
N LEU A 51 4.92 -7.97 6.84
CA LEU A 51 4.76 -9.41 6.99
C LEU A 51 3.44 -9.89 6.37
N ASN A 52 2.37 -9.11 6.56
CA ASN A 52 1.11 -9.34 5.89
C ASN A 52 1.27 -9.27 4.35
N LEU A 53 2.04 -8.30 3.84
CA LEU A 53 2.37 -8.23 2.40
C LEU A 53 3.06 -9.51 1.90
N VAL A 54 4.02 -10.06 2.66
CA VAL A 54 4.68 -11.32 2.30
C VAL A 54 3.67 -12.47 2.20
N SER A 55 2.71 -12.57 3.12
CA SER A 55 1.66 -13.58 3.05
C SER A 55 0.80 -13.43 1.80
N LEU A 56 0.35 -12.21 1.48
CA LEU A 56 -0.46 -11.92 0.29
C LEU A 56 0.27 -12.25 -1.01
N ILE A 57 1.57 -11.96 -1.10
CA ILE A 57 2.39 -12.30 -2.27
C ILE A 57 2.48 -13.81 -2.45
N LYS A 58 2.64 -14.57 -1.36
CA LYS A 58 2.71 -16.04 -1.41
C LYS A 58 1.38 -16.68 -1.81
N GLU A 59 0.25 -16.09 -1.43
CA GLU A 59 -1.08 -16.59 -1.79
C GLU A 59 -1.43 -16.37 -3.26
N LYS A 60 -0.84 -15.35 -3.91
CA LYS A 60 -1.03 -15.05 -5.33
C LYS A 60 -0.02 -15.73 -6.27
N ALA A 61 1.02 -16.38 -5.72
CA ALA A 61 2.06 -17.08 -6.47
C ALA A 61 1.68 -18.54 -6.73
#